data_AF-A0A962Z5L5-F1
#
_entry.id   AF-A0A962Z5L5-F1
#
_cell.length_a   1.000
_cell.length_b   1.000
_cell.length_c   1.000
_cell.angle_alpha   90.00
_cell.angle_beta   90.00
_cell.angle_gamma   90.00
#
_symmetry.space_group_name_H-M   'P 1'
#
loop_
_entity.id
_entity.type
_entity.pdbx_description
1 polymer ?
#
loop_
_entity_poly.entity_id
_entity_poly.type
_entity_poly.pdbx_seq_one_letter_code
_entity_poly.pdbx_strand_id
1 'polypeptide(L)'
;GDVSDSYRRSDLPGFEVPVMDELAVRFSPDGEELRRIPILDSILASGYEGILFGKGRDSVKQTKHDGEDPLHLNDVEVLGAAKAAAFPLFEAGDIMVSLRNIDTILVLDGETDLVKWSVSGPFLAQHDPDFLDDGTISVFDNHRFDTNLNGRTLQSRIVVIDPATGGFSVVYGDDPQTEPFYTGKMGKHERLANGNMLITEAEAGRAFEVTPEGRVVWEFINAWGEGKTAWIMGAQRYPVDYLEPEAFTCG
;
A
#
# COMPACT_ATOMS: atom_id res chain seq x y z
N GLY A 1 -3.94 -14.68 -26.88
CA GLY A 1 -4.80 -15.52 -26.03
C GLY A 1 -5.35 -14.61 -24.98
N ASP A 2 -6.66 -14.66 -24.72
CA ASP A 2 -7.31 -13.82 -23.71
C ASP A 2 -6.65 -14.03 -22.34
N VAL A 3 -6.07 -12.97 -21.81
CA VAL A 3 -5.50 -12.90 -20.45
C VAL A 3 -6.63 -12.62 -19.42
N SER A 4 -7.89 -12.57 -19.85
CA SER A 4 -9.01 -12.04 -19.06
C SER A 4 -9.67 -13.03 -18.09
N ASP A 5 -9.51 -14.34 -18.28
CA ASP A 5 -10.24 -15.33 -17.47
C ASP A 5 -9.45 -15.88 -16.28
N SER A 6 -8.11 -15.71 -16.23
CA SER A 6 -7.27 -16.29 -15.17
C SER A 6 -7.37 -15.58 -13.81
N TYR A 7 -8.04 -14.44 -13.74
CA TYR A 7 -8.21 -13.62 -12.53
C TYR A 7 -9.64 -13.63 -12.01
N ARG A 8 -10.52 -14.47 -12.57
CA ARG A 8 -11.93 -14.52 -12.21
C ARG A 8 -12.27 -15.90 -11.69
N ARG A 9 -12.75 -15.96 -10.46
CA ARG A 9 -13.18 -17.20 -9.82
C ARG A 9 -14.68 -17.22 -9.57
N SER A 10 -15.28 -18.40 -9.63
CA SER A 10 -16.73 -18.59 -9.45
C SER A 10 -17.06 -19.55 -8.30
N ASP A 11 -16.05 -19.92 -7.53
CA ASP A 11 -16.08 -20.99 -6.52
C ASP A 11 -15.99 -20.46 -5.08
N LEU A 12 -15.89 -19.13 -4.88
CA LEU A 12 -15.81 -18.51 -3.56
C LEU A 12 -17.22 -18.32 -2.95
N PRO A 13 -17.64 -19.13 -1.96
CA PRO A 13 -19.00 -19.05 -1.42
C PRO A 13 -19.21 -17.76 -0.64
N GLY A 14 -20.39 -17.14 -0.78
CA GLY A 14 -20.74 -15.91 -0.08
C GLY A 14 -20.44 -14.61 -0.83
N PHE A 15 -19.85 -14.71 -2.03
CA PHE A 15 -19.55 -13.58 -2.92
C PHE A 15 -20.39 -13.61 -4.21
N GLU A 16 -20.64 -12.44 -4.80
CA GLU A 16 -21.26 -12.25 -6.10
C GLU A 16 -20.24 -12.57 -7.21
N VAL A 17 -20.49 -13.64 -7.96
CA VAL A 17 -19.57 -14.13 -9.00
C VAL A 17 -19.72 -13.36 -10.33
N PRO A 18 -18.63 -13.20 -11.11
CA PRO A 18 -17.27 -13.62 -10.82
C PRO A 18 -16.64 -12.79 -9.70
N VAL A 19 -15.76 -13.40 -8.92
CA VAL A 19 -14.91 -12.70 -7.96
C VAL A 19 -13.57 -12.46 -8.63
N MET A 20 -13.05 -11.23 -8.53
CA MET A 20 -11.70 -10.91 -8.96
C MET A 20 -10.70 -11.48 -7.93
N ASP A 21 -9.81 -12.34 -8.40
CA ASP A 21 -8.64 -12.77 -7.66
C ASP A 21 -7.44 -11.93 -8.10
N GLU A 22 -6.68 -11.48 -7.12
CA GLU A 22 -5.52 -10.63 -7.34
C GLU A 22 -4.26 -11.44 -7.10
N LEU A 23 -3.23 -11.16 -7.89
CA LEU A 23 -2.03 -11.99 -7.94
C LEU A 23 -0.79 -11.17 -7.64
N ALA A 24 0.10 -11.74 -6.83
CA ALA A 24 1.51 -11.35 -6.83
C ALA A 24 2.27 -12.25 -7.82
N VAL A 25 2.99 -11.66 -8.78
CA VAL A 25 3.72 -12.40 -9.81
C VAL A 25 5.16 -11.93 -9.88
N ARG A 26 6.10 -12.88 -9.80
CA ARG A 26 7.53 -12.63 -9.93
C ARG A 26 7.99 -13.00 -11.33
N PHE A 27 8.70 -12.09 -11.97
CA PHE A 27 9.30 -12.30 -13.28
C PHE A 27 10.84 -12.30 -13.22
N SER A 28 11.47 -12.99 -14.17
CA SER A 28 12.89 -12.82 -14.47
C SER A 28 13.13 -11.49 -15.18
N PRO A 29 14.39 -10.99 -15.25
CA PRO A 29 14.72 -9.81 -16.05
C PRO A 29 14.35 -9.94 -17.53
N ASP A 30 14.30 -11.16 -18.05
CA ASP A 30 13.92 -11.46 -19.45
C ASP A 30 12.40 -11.55 -19.64
N GLY A 31 11.61 -11.34 -18.57
CA GLY A 31 10.15 -11.37 -18.60
C GLY A 31 9.52 -12.76 -18.47
N GLU A 32 10.30 -13.78 -18.08
CA GLU A 32 9.77 -15.11 -17.79
C GLU A 32 9.07 -15.11 -16.43
N GLU A 33 7.85 -15.66 -16.35
CA GLU A 33 7.15 -15.84 -15.08
C GLU A 33 7.84 -16.91 -14.24
N LEU A 34 8.36 -16.52 -13.08
CA LEU A 34 9.07 -17.41 -12.15
C LEU A 34 8.15 -17.95 -11.05
N ARG A 35 7.15 -17.17 -10.63
CA ARG A 35 6.20 -17.52 -9.59
C ARG A 35 4.93 -16.71 -9.72
N ARG A 36 3.78 -17.32 -9.45
CA ARG A 36 2.47 -16.68 -9.38
C ARG A 36 1.75 -17.11 -8.12
N ILE A 37 1.26 -16.13 -7.36
CA ILE A 37 0.65 -16.33 -6.06
C ILE A 37 -0.76 -15.74 -6.10
N PRO A 38 -1.81 -16.56 -6.16
CA PRO A 38 -3.19 -16.11 -5.99
C PRO A 38 -3.46 -15.78 -4.52
N ILE A 39 -3.76 -14.51 -4.24
CA ILE A 39 -3.87 -14.03 -2.85
C ILE A 39 -5.08 -14.65 -2.14
N LEU A 40 -6.20 -14.86 -2.84
CA LEU A 40 -7.34 -15.56 -2.23
C LEU A 40 -6.99 -17.00 -1.84
N ASP A 41 -6.22 -17.71 -2.65
CA ASP A 41 -5.80 -19.07 -2.33
C ASP A 41 -4.85 -19.10 -1.13
N SER A 42 -3.92 -18.14 -1.03
CA SER A 42 -3.07 -17.98 0.16
C SER A 42 -3.89 -17.78 1.43
N ILE A 43 -4.94 -16.93 1.39
CA ILE A 43 -5.84 -16.70 2.54
C ILE A 43 -6.59 -17.98 2.92
N LEU A 44 -7.20 -18.65 1.95
CA LEU A 44 -8.00 -19.86 2.17
C LEU A 44 -7.15 -21.04 2.65
N ALA A 45 -5.98 -21.27 2.04
CA ALA A 45 -5.08 -22.35 2.41
C ALA A 45 -4.50 -22.17 3.82
N SER A 46 -4.44 -20.94 4.30
CA SER A 46 -3.91 -20.60 5.63
C SER A 46 -4.95 -20.62 6.74
N GLY A 47 -6.24 -20.80 6.43
CA GLY A 47 -7.32 -20.72 7.41
C GLY A 47 -7.67 -19.29 7.83
N TYR A 48 -7.36 -18.29 7.00
CA TYR A 48 -7.60 -16.87 7.26
C TYR A 48 -8.91 -16.37 6.63
N GLU A 49 -9.80 -17.25 6.16
CA GLU A 49 -11.02 -16.88 5.43
C GLU A 49 -11.93 -15.90 6.18
N GLY A 50 -11.84 -15.85 7.51
CA GLY A 50 -12.60 -14.91 8.34
C GLY A 50 -12.38 -13.44 7.96
N ILE A 51 -11.20 -13.06 7.45
CA ILE A 51 -10.90 -11.68 7.05
C ILE A 51 -11.70 -11.25 5.82
N LEU A 52 -12.06 -12.20 4.94
CA LEU A 52 -12.84 -11.93 3.73
C LEU A 52 -14.27 -11.47 4.05
N PHE A 53 -14.78 -11.85 5.23
CA PHE A 53 -16.10 -11.48 5.71
C PHE A 53 -16.06 -10.29 6.70
N GLY A 54 -14.86 -9.77 6.99
CA GLY A 54 -14.67 -8.50 7.68
C GLY A 54 -15.15 -7.36 6.79
N LYS A 55 -16.06 -6.52 7.29
CA LYS A 55 -16.54 -5.37 6.52
C LYS A 55 -15.52 -4.23 6.59
N GLY A 56 -14.76 -4.03 5.52
CA GLY A 56 -14.13 -2.73 5.23
C GLY A 56 -15.16 -1.76 4.62
N ARG A 57 -14.87 -0.46 4.62
CA ARG A 57 -15.80 0.53 4.05
C ARG A 57 -16.05 0.30 2.55
N ASP A 58 -15.01 -0.10 1.84
CA ASP A 58 -15.02 -0.28 0.40
C ASP A 58 -15.41 -1.71 -0.03
N SER A 59 -15.85 -2.54 0.91
CA SER A 59 -16.01 -3.98 0.74
C SER A 59 -17.18 -4.41 -0.16
N VAL A 60 -17.87 -3.51 -0.88
CA VAL A 60 -18.96 -3.90 -1.79
C VAL A 60 -19.10 -2.91 -2.96
N LYS A 61 -18.69 -3.37 -4.15
CA LYS A 61 -18.94 -2.84 -5.52
C LYS A 61 -18.11 -1.62 -5.97
N GLN A 62 -16.97 -1.88 -6.62
CA GLN A 62 -16.28 -0.86 -7.40
C GLN A 62 -16.79 -0.73 -8.84
N THR A 63 -17.25 -1.80 -9.50
CA THR A 63 -17.92 -1.69 -10.81
C THR A 63 -19.05 -2.71 -10.94
N LYS A 64 -20.15 -2.34 -11.60
CA LYS A 64 -21.23 -3.28 -11.97
C LYS A 64 -20.84 -4.20 -13.14
N HIS A 65 -19.61 -4.12 -13.62
CA HIS A 65 -19.22 -4.65 -14.92
C HIS A 65 -18.17 -5.78 -14.86
N ASP A 66 -17.45 -5.95 -13.75
CA ASP A 66 -16.24 -6.81 -13.73
C ASP A 66 -16.21 -7.92 -12.68
N GLY A 67 -17.22 -8.01 -11.81
CA GLY A 67 -17.27 -8.95 -10.69
C GLY A 67 -17.13 -8.29 -9.32
N GLU A 68 -17.18 -9.07 -8.25
CA GLU A 68 -16.87 -8.58 -6.91
C GLU A 68 -15.36 -8.46 -6.73
N ASP A 69 -14.91 -7.36 -6.13
CA ASP A 69 -13.51 -7.04 -5.84
C ASP A 69 -13.31 -7.04 -4.32
N PRO A 70 -13.07 -8.20 -3.70
CA PRO A 70 -13.06 -8.29 -2.24
C PRO A 70 -11.78 -7.73 -1.62
N LEU A 71 -10.65 -7.80 -2.33
CA LEU A 71 -9.33 -7.53 -1.75
C LEU A 71 -8.83 -6.13 -2.11
N HIS A 72 -8.79 -5.81 -3.40
CA HIS A 72 -8.18 -4.60 -3.97
C HIS A 72 -6.74 -4.39 -3.48
N LEU A 73 -5.86 -5.24 -3.98
CA LEU A 73 -4.44 -5.34 -3.76
C LEU A 73 -3.75 -4.12 -4.35
N ASN A 74 -3.29 -3.24 -3.48
CA ASN A 74 -2.71 -1.97 -3.90
C ASN A 74 -1.20 -1.92 -3.85
N ASP A 75 -0.58 -2.85 -3.12
CA ASP A 75 0.86 -2.87 -2.97
C ASP A 75 1.36 -4.28 -2.61
N VAL A 76 2.59 -4.57 -3.03
CA VAL A 76 3.33 -5.79 -2.76
C VAL A 76 4.78 -5.41 -2.45
N GLU A 77 5.26 -5.75 -1.26
CA GLU A 77 6.65 -5.52 -0.86
C GLU A 77 7.31 -6.83 -0.41
N VAL A 78 8.56 -7.05 -0.79
CA VAL A 78 9.34 -8.21 -0.33
C VAL A 78 10.30 -7.77 0.75
N LEU A 79 10.31 -8.48 1.89
CA LEU A 79 11.25 -8.20 2.98
C LEU A 79 12.68 -8.52 2.54
N GLY A 80 13.46 -7.46 2.33
CA GLY A 80 14.87 -7.59 1.97
C GLY A 80 15.74 -8.14 3.10
N ALA A 81 16.80 -8.87 2.75
CA ALA A 81 17.72 -9.48 3.71
C ALA A 81 18.40 -8.47 4.67
N ALA A 82 18.58 -7.22 4.24
CA ALA A 82 19.18 -6.17 5.06
C ALA A 82 18.29 -5.77 6.26
N LYS A 83 16.97 -5.85 6.11
CA LYS A 83 15.99 -5.47 7.14
C LYS A 83 15.53 -6.66 7.98
N ALA A 84 15.57 -7.87 7.42
CA ALA A 84 15.00 -9.07 8.03
C ALA A 84 15.42 -9.33 9.48
N ALA A 85 16.68 -9.02 9.85
CA ALA A 85 17.16 -9.22 11.21
C ALA A 85 16.44 -8.37 12.28
N ALA A 86 15.75 -7.31 11.88
CA ALA A 86 14.95 -6.47 12.78
C ALA A 86 13.53 -7.02 13.02
N PHE A 87 13.05 -7.95 12.19
CA PHE A 87 11.68 -8.49 12.26
C PHE A 87 11.67 -9.88 12.92
N PRO A 88 11.24 -10.02 14.18
CA PRO A 88 11.28 -11.31 14.88
C PRO A 88 10.24 -12.32 14.37
N LEU A 89 9.23 -11.87 13.63
CA LEU A 89 8.17 -12.72 13.08
C LEU A 89 8.38 -13.11 11.62
N PHE A 90 9.32 -12.45 10.92
CA PHE A 90 9.46 -12.55 9.47
C PHE A 90 10.88 -12.92 9.08
N GLU A 91 11.03 -13.40 7.86
CA GLU A 91 12.30 -13.81 7.27
C GLU A 91 12.52 -13.08 5.94
N ALA A 92 13.78 -12.98 5.53
CA ALA A 92 14.11 -12.40 4.24
C ALA A 92 13.41 -13.17 3.12
N GLY A 93 12.68 -12.47 2.25
CA GLY A 93 11.89 -13.05 1.18
C GLY A 93 10.40 -13.21 1.49
N ASP A 94 9.97 -13.02 2.74
CA ASP A 94 8.54 -12.90 3.07
C ASP A 94 7.91 -11.72 2.30
N ILE A 95 6.63 -11.86 1.96
CA ILE A 95 5.94 -10.96 1.03
C ILE A 95 4.80 -10.27 1.76
N MET A 96 4.88 -8.95 1.89
CA MET A 96 3.79 -8.12 2.42
C MET A 96 2.85 -7.69 1.30
N VAL A 97 1.55 -7.74 1.56
CA VAL A 97 0.50 -7.31 0.63
C VAL A 97 -0.51 -6.41 1.32
N SER A 98 -0.95 -5.35 0.62
CA SER A 98 -1.94 -4.41 1.12
C SER A 98 -3.30 -4.61 0.45
N LEU A 99 -4.30 -5.04 1.22
CA LEU A 99 -5.66 -5.36 0.76
C LEU A 99 -6.61 -4.24 1.22
N ARG A 100 -6.89 -3.31 0.31
CA ARG A 100 -7.59 -2.06 0.64
C ARG A 100 -9.03 -2.26 1.04
N ASN A 101 -9.78 -3.12 0.34
CA ASN A 101 -11.24 -3.18 0.49
C ASN A 101 -11.68 -3.81 1.83
N ILE A 102 -10.79 -4.57 2.46
CA ILE A 102 -10.97 -5.18 3.78
C ILE A 102 -10.07 -4.56 4.85
N ASP A 103 -9.46 -3.39 4.57
CA ASP A 103 -8.63 -2.65 5.50
C ASP A 103 -7.55 -3.52 6.18
N THR A 104 -6.88 -4.39 5.40
CA THR A 104 -5.99 -5.44 5.92
C THR A 104 -4.64 -5.48 5.22
N ILE A 105 -3.56 -5.68 5.99
CA ILE A 105 -2.23 -6.03 5.50
C ILE A 105 -1.94 -7.48 5.89
N LEU A 106 -1.39 -8.26 4.98
CA LEU A 106 -0.89 -9.62 5.23
C LEU A 106 0.61 -9.69 5.00
N VAL A 107 1.28 -10.56 5.72
CA VAL A 107 2.62 -11.06 5.37
C VAL A 107 2.52 -12.54 5.07
N LEU A 108 2.87 -12.90 3.84
CA LEU A 108 2.95 -14.26 3.34
C LEU A 108 4.36 -14.80 3.51
N ASP A 109 4.45 -16.08 3.82
CA ASP A 109 5.69 -16.83 3.85
C ASP A 109 6.33 -16.88 2.46
N GLY A 110 7.60 -16.47 2.40
CA GLY A 110 8.37 -16.35 1.17
C GLY A 110 8.59 -17.68 0.43
N GLU A 111 8.32 -18.83 1.03
CA GLU A 111 8.50 -20.16 0.41
C GLU A 111 7.18 -20.88 0.15
N THR A 112 6.24 -20.80 1.11
CA THR A 112 5.00 -21.58 1.09
C THR A 112 3.77 -20.84 0.61
N ASP A 113 3.85 -19.51 0.43
CA ASP A 113 2.73 -18.62 0.09
C ASP A 113 1.63 -18.56 1.16
N LEU A 114 1.84 -19.17 2.34
CA LEU A 114 0.88 -19.16 3.44
C LEU A 114 0.99 -17.87 4.26
N VAL A 115 -0.13 -17.41 4.80
CA VAL A 115 -0.19 -16.23 5.67
C VAL A 115 0.53 -16.53 6.98
N LYS A 116 1.59 -15.76 7.29
CA LYS A 116 2.31 -15.79 8.58
C LYS A 116 1.70 -14.82 9.59
N TRP A 117 1.21 -13.69 9.09
CA TRP A 117 0.74 -12.59 9.92
C TRP A 117 -0.26 -11.73 9.17
N SER A 118 -1.15 -11.10 9.92
CA SER A 118 -2.15 -10.18 9.41
C SER A 118 -2.43 -9.07 10.41
N VAL A 119 -2.77 -7.88 9.91
CA VAL A 119 -3.39 -6.83 10.72
C VAL A 119 -4.53 -6.18 9.94
N SER A 120 -5.67 -5.98 10.61
CA SER A 120 -6.80 -5.23 10.08
C SER A 120 -7.02 -3.99 10.93
N GLY A 121 -6.93 -2.80 10.32
CA GLY A 121 -6.79 -1.55 11.06
C GLY A 121 -5.40 -1.40 11.71
N PRO A 122 -5.09 -0.27 12.37
CA PRO A 122 -5.94 0.86 12.75
C PRO A 122 -6.12 1.91 11.64
N PHE A 123 -5.79 1.55 10.41
CA PHE A 123 -5.94 2.35 9.18
C PHE A 123 -7.25 2.04 8.45
N LEU A 124 -7.61 2.87 7.47
CA LEU A 124 -8.76 2.71 6.59
C LEU A 124 -8.39 3.02 5.13
N ALA A 125 -8.71 2.08 4.24
CA ALA A 125 -8.46 2.13 2.81
C ALA A 125 -6.99 2.40 2.46
N GLN A 126 -6.09 1.77 3.21
CA GLN A 126 -4.64 2.01 3.22
C GLN A 126 -3.93 1.65 1.91
N HIS A 127 -2.75 2.25 1.72
CA HIS A 127 -1.82 1.99 0.61
C HIS A 127 -0.38 1.92 1.14
N ASP A 128 0.52 1.50 0.25
CA ASP A 128 1.98 1.67 0.37
C ASP A 128 2.57 1.30 1.76
N PRO A 129 2.32 0.09 2.30
CA PRO A 129 3.00 -0.32 3.49
C PRO A 129 4.48 -0.61 3.18
N ASP A 130 5.39 -0.12 4.03
CA ASP A 130 6.82 -0.34 3.90
C ASP A 130 7.42 -1.00 5.15
N PHE A 131 8.27 -2.01 4.98
CA PHE A 131 9.15 -2.52 6.03
C PHE A 131 10.21 -1.47 6.40
N LEU A 132 10.31 -1.11 7.67
CA LEU A 132 11.31 -0.17 8.19
C LEU A 132 12.52 -0.89 8.83
N ASP A 133 13.66 -0.20 8.88
CA ASP A 133 14.92 -0.74 9.42
C ASP A 133 14.88 -1.07 10.92
N ASP A 134 13.90 -0.55 11.64
CA ASP A 134 13.70 -0.77 13.08
C ASP A 134 12.74 -1.92 13.41
N GLY A 135 12.31 -2.69 12.41
CA GLY A 135 11.43 -3.84 12.60
C GLY A 135 9.94 -3.48 12.66
N THR A 136 9.59 -2.23 12.35
CA THR A 136 8.20 -1.77 12.24
C THR A 136 7.76 -1.67 10.78
N ILE A 137 6.45 -1.53 10.57
CA ILE A 137 5.84 -1.33 9.24
C ILE A 137 5.20 0.05 9.21
N SER A 138 5.62 0.93 8.30
CA SER A 138 4.88 2.17 8.02
C SER A 138 3.77 1.92 7.01
N VAL A 139 2.68 2.67 7.09
CA VAL A 139 1.49 2.50 6.25
C VAL A 139 0.94 3.86 5.88
N PHE A 140 0.65 4.07 4.60
CA PHE A 140 -0.12 5.23 4.14
C PHE A 140 -1.60 4.99 4.45
N ASP A 141 -2.11 5.65 5.49
CA ASP A 141 -3.50 5.57 5.89
C ASP A 141 -4.30 6.69 5.21
N ASN A 142 -5.04 6.35 4.16
CA ASN A 142 -5.97 7.29 3.53
C ASN A 142 -7.04 7.79 4.51
N HIS A 143 -7.29 7.02 5.58
CA HIS A 143 -8.20 7.34 6.67
C HIS A 143 -9.58 7.73 6.14
N ARG A 144 -10.05 7.00 5.13
CA ARG A 144 -11.28 7.34 4.39
C ARG A 144 -12.52 6.79 5.11
N PHE A 145 -13.11 7.58 6.00
CA PHE A 145 -14.38 7.26 6.70
C PHE A 145 -15.57 8.13 6.24
N ASP A 146 -16.81 7.68 6.51
CA ASP A 146 -18.01 8.48 6.22
C ASP A 146 -17.99 9.72 7.12
N THR A 147 -18.08 10.92 6.55
CA THR A 147 -18.03 12.20 7.28
C THR A 147 -19.13 12.32 8.35
N ASN A 148 -20.16 11.46 8.32
CA ASN A 148 -21.15 11.32 9.39
C ASN A 148 -20.56 10.73 10.71
N LEU A 149 -19.33 10.22 10.69
CA LEU A 149 -18.57 9.86 11.90
C LEU A 149 -18.06 11.13 12.61
N ASN A 150 -18.94 11.70 13.44
CA ASN A 150 -18.62 12.75 14.42
C ASN A 150 -18.04 14.06 13.85
N GLY A 151 -18.33 14.41 12.58
CA GLY A 151 -17.90 15.68 12.00
C GLY A 151 -16.38 15.83 11.85
N ARG A 152 -15.65 14.71 11.79
CA ARG A 152 -14.20 14.71 11.58
C ARG A 152 -13.85 15.21 10.19
N THR A 153 -12.80 16.02 10.10
CA THR A 153 -12.21 16.43 8.82
C THR A 153 -11.48 15.24 8.21
N LEU A 154 -11.67 15.03 6.91
CA LEU A 154 -10.92 14.02 6.17
C LEU A 154 -9.45 14.45 6.08
N GLN A 155 -8.56 13.57 6.52
CA GLN A 155 -7.14 13.83 6.64
C GLN A 155 -6.42 12.49 6.56
N SER A 156 -5.52 12.35 5.60
CA SER A 156 -4.66 11.17 5.47
C SER A 156 -3.56 11.22 6.52
N ARG A 157 -3.01 10.06 6.86
CA ARG A 157 -2.03 9.89 7.93
C ARG A 157 -0.97 8.89 7.52
N ILE A 158 0.21 9.00 8.13
CA ILE A 158 1.20 7.93 8.09
C ILE A 158 1.20 7.24 9.45
N VAL A 159 0.94 5.94 9.44
CA VAL A 159 0.86 5.10 10.64
C VAL A 159 2.06 4.18 10.67
N VAL A 160 2.62 3.93 11.86
CA VAL A 160 3.63 2.89 12.08
C VAL A 160 3.06 1.82 13.00
N ILE A 161 3.29 0.56 12.65
CA ILE A 161 2.80 -0.63 13.35
C ILE A 161 4.01 -1.49 13.74
N ASP A 162 4.04 -1.95 14.98
CA ASP A 162 4.95 -2.98 15.45
C ASP A 162 4.29 -4.36 15.26
N PRO A 163 4.75 -5.19 14.32
CA PRO A 163 4.15 -6.49 14.06
C PRO A 163 4.32 -7.48 15.23
N ALA A 164 5.34 -7.31 16.07
CA ALA A 164 5.62 -8.20 17.19
C ALA A 164 4.68 -7.95 18.39
N THR A 165 4.26 -6.70 18.58
CA THR A 165 3.40 -6.32 19.72
C THR A 165 1.98 -5.96 19.33
N GLY A 166 1.73 -5.67 18.05
CA GLY A 166 0.47 -5.09 17.56
C GLY A 166 0.27 -3.63 17.95
N GLY A 167 1.28 -2.99 18.56
CA GLY A 167 1.25 -1.57 18.89
C GLY A 167 1.29 -0.70 17.62
N PHE A 168 0.69 0.49 17.69
CA PHE A 168 0.72 1.43 16.58
C PHE A 168 0.82 2.89 17.04
N SER A 169 1.26 3.76 16.14
CA SER A 169 1.26 5.21 16.34
C SER A 169 1.05 5.94 15.00
N VAL A 170 0.51 7.16 15.05
CA VAL A 170 0.51 8.06 13.89
C VAL A 170 1.77 8.90 13.95
N VAL A 171 2.58 8.86 12.89
CA VAL A 171 3.85 9.60 12.80
C VAL A 171 3.74 10.88 11.97
N TYR A 172 2.68 11.02 11.17
CA TYR A 172 2.39 12.25 10.43
C TYR A 172 0.89 12.35 10.10
N GLY A 173 0.33 13.57 10.08
CA GLY A 173 -1.06 13.83 9.66
C GLY A 173 -2.14 13.80 10.75
N ASP A 174 -1.79 13.74 12.03
CA ASP A 174 -2.74 13.87 13.17
C ASP A 174 -2.42 15.05 14.11
N ASP A 175 -1.31 15.75 13.88
CA ASP A 175 -0.95 16.97 14.61
C ASP A 175 -1.42 18.21 13.82
N PRO A 176 -2.26 19.08 14.39
CA PRO A 176 -2.70 20.32 13.75
C PRO A 176 -1.57 21.30 13.36
N GLN A 177 -0.36 21.13 13.88
CA GLN A 177 0.82 21.92 13.50
C GLN A 177 1.52 21.41 12.25
N THR A 178 1.24 20.17 11.83
CA THR A 178 1.78 19.61 10.58
C THR A 178 0.98 20.08 9.38
N GLU A 179 1.63 20.08 8.22
CA GLU A 179 0.96 20.44 6.98
C GLU A 179 -0.12 19.38 6.65
N PRO A 180 -1.41 19.76 6.57
CA PRO A 180 -2.47 18.83 6.29
C PRO A 180 -2.38 18.33 4.84
N PHE A 181 -2.90 17.13 4.63
CA PHE A 181 -2.95 16.47 3.33
C PHE A 181 -4.04 15.41 3.31
N TYR A 182 -4.70 15.24 2.18
CA TYR A 182 -5.73 14.23 2.02
C TYR A 182 -5.79 13.70 0.60
N THR A 183 -5.72 12.38 0.48
CA THR A 183 -6.09 11.66 -0.74
C THR A 183 -6.98 10.49 -0.34
N GLY A 184 -8.17 10.39 -0.93
CA GLY A 184 -9.15 9.36 -0.57
C GLY A 184 -8.84 7.98 -1.15
N LYS A 185 -7.90 7.92 -2.08
CA LYS A 185 -7.36 6.72 -2.72
C LYS A 185 -5.94 6.98 -3.17
N MET A 186 -5.21 5.91 -3.49
CA MET A 186 -3.81 5.97 -3.88
C MET A 186 -2.99 6.65 -2.77
N GLY A 187 -1.83 7.18 -3.13
CA GLY A 187 -0.91 7.78 -2.17
C GLY A 187 0.26 6.84 -1.92
N LYS A 188 1.42 7.46 -1.68
CA LYS A 188 2.69 6.80 -1.41
C LYS A 188 3.47 7.59 -0.38
N HIS A 189 4.34 6.93 0.37
CA HIS A 189 5.36 7.57 1.19
C HIS A 189 6.69 6.86 1.04
N GLU A 190 7.78 7.55 1.37
CA GLU A 190 9.12 6.97 1.38
C GLU A 190 9.89 7.59 2.54
N ARG A 191 10.37 6.75 3.46
CA ARG A 191 11.32 7.20 4.49
C ARG A 191 12.70 7.36 3.86
N LEU A 192 13.27 8.55 3.95
CA LEU A 192 14.54 8.90 3.34
C LEU A 192 15.72 8.70 4.31
N ALA A 193 16.91 8.50 3.77
CA ALA A 193 18.14 8.26 4.55
C ALA A 193 18.54 9.42 5.49
N ASN A 194 18.09 10.64 5.20
CA ASN A 194 18.28 11.81 6.08
C ASN A 194 17.28 11.87 7.24
N GLY A 195 16.37 10.89 7.35
CA GLY A 195 15.30 10.83 8.33
C GLY A 195 14.01 11.55 7.91
N ASN A 196 14.02 12.29 6.80
CA ASN A 196 12.81 12.92 6.26
C ASN A 196 11.88 11.87 5.65
N MET A 197 10.67 12.29 5.31
CA MET A 197 9.69 11.47 4.60
C MET A 197 9.21 12.20 3.36
N LEU A 198 9.25 11.54 2.21
CA LEU A 198 8.61 12.01 0.98
C LEU A 198 7.18 11.45 0.93
N ILE A 199 6.20 12.29 0.63
CA ILE A 199 4.77 11.91 0.61
C ILE A 199 4.19 12.31 -0.75
N THR A 200 3.38 11.43 -1.33
CA THR A 200 2.59 11.66 -2.54
C THR A 200 1.11 11.81 -2.18
N GLU A 201 0.59 13.02 -2.24
CA GLU A 201 -0.83 13.33 -2.14
C GLU A 201 -1.48 13.25 -3.53
N ALA A 202 -1.87 12.02 -3.90
CA ALA A 202 -2.14 11.64 -5.28
C ALA A 202 -3.23 12.49 -5.97
N GLU A 203 -4.42 12.58 -5.36
CA GLU A 203 -5.55 13.31 -5.94
C GLU A 203 -5.33 14.84 -5.98
N ALA A 204 -4.50 15.36 -5.09
CA ALA A 204 -4.11 16.77 -5.10
C ALA A 204 -3.02 17.07 -6.15
N GLY A 205 -2.39 16.05 -6.72
CA GLY A 205 -1.28 16.24 -7.67
C GLY A 205 -0.03 16.82 -7.00
N ARG A 206 0.19 16.53 -5.72
CA ARG A 206 1.24 17.12 -4.90
C ARG A 206 2.16 16.06 -4.33
N ALA A 207 3.47 16.27 -4.42
CA ALA A 207 4.46 15.50 -3.67
C ALA A 207 5.25 16.46 -2.77
N PHE A 208 5.54 16.08 -1.54
CA PHE A 208 6.23 16.96 -0.60
C PHE A 208 7.11 16.17 0.37
N GLU A 209 8.24 16.76 0.77
CA GLU A 209 9.18 16.19 1.73
C GLU A 209 9.02 16.89 3.08
N VAL A 210 8.88 16.10 4.15
CA VAL A 210 8.75 16.59 5.52
C VAL A 210 9.90 16.13 6.42
N THR A 211 10.32 16.98 7.35
CA THR A 211 11.28 16.60 8.40
C THR A 211 10.63 15.69 9.44
N PRO A 212 11.40 15.02 10.33
CA PRO A 212 10.84 14.28 11.47
C PRO A 212 9.93 15.11 12.37
N GLU A 213 10.14 16.43 12.44
CA GLU A 213 9.27 17.36 13.17
C GLU A 213 8.04 17.82 12.37
N GLY A 214 7.81 17.25 11.19
CA GLY A 214 6.64 17.51 10.35
C GLY A 214 6.69 18.82 9.56
N ARG A 215 7.86 19.44 9.38
CA ARG A 215 8.02 20.66 8.57
C ARG A 215 8.25 20.31 7.11
N VAL A 216 7.47 20.90 6.20
CA VAL A 216 7.73 20.78 4.76
C VAL A 216 9.03 21.49 4.38
N VAL A 217 9.92 20.79 3.68
CA VAL A 217 11.22 21.30 3.22
C VAL A 217 11.37 21.29 1.70
N TRP A 218 10.50 20.57 1.00
CA TRP A 218 10.41 20.56 -0.46
C TRP A 218 9.00 20.21 -0.89
N GLU A 219 8.58 20.73 -2.05
CA GLU A 219 7.27 20.48 -2.62
C GLU A 219 7.32 20.53 -4.15
N PHE A 220 6.52 19.66 -4.77
CA PHE A 220 6.19 19.65 -6.18
C PHE A 220 4.67 19.60 -6.35
N ILE A 221 4.17 20.41 -7.29
CA ILE A 221 2.76 20.45 -7.66
C ILE A 221 2.66 20.22 -9.18
N ASN A 222 1.95 19.18 -9.58
CA ASN A 222 1.66 18.84 -10.96
C ASN A 222 0.52 19.71 -11.52
N ALA A 223 0.82 21.00 -11.71
CA ALA A 223 -0.15 21.98 -12.18
C ALA A 223 -0.62 21.66 -13.62
N TRP A 224 -1.94 21.59 -13.83
CA TRP A 224 -2.59 21.44 -15.13
C TRP A 224 -3.46 22.67 -15.39
N GLY A 225 -2.85 23.76 -15.86
CA GLY A 225 -3.57 25.01 -16.09
C GLY A 225 -3.97 25.76 -14.81
N GLU A 226 -4.79 26.79 -14.95
CA GLU A 226 -5.11 27.70 -13.85
C GLU A 226 -5.96 27.03 -12.77
N GLY A 227 -5.42 26.95 -11.54
CA GLY A 227 -6.11 26.45 -10.35
C GLY A 227 -6.43 24.96 -10.36
N LYS A 228 -5.79 24.17 -11.24
CA LYS A 228 -6.03 22.73 -11.38
C LYS A 228 -4.72 21.96 -11.30
N THR A 229 -4.79 20.75 -10.78
CA THR A 229 -3.68 19.81 -10.75
C THR A 229 -4.07 18.53 -11.48
N ALA A 230 -3.08 17.86 -12.07
CA ALA A 230 -3.21 16.51 -12.55
C ALA A 230 -2.72 15.56 -11.46
N TRP A 231 -3.39 14.42 -11.31
CA TRP A 231 -2.99 13.43 -10.30
C TRP A 231 -1.57 12.97 -10.54
N ILE A 232 -0.88 12.66 -9.45
CA ILE A 232 0.41 11.98 -9.48
C ILE A 232 0.26 10.65 -8.77
N MET A 233 0.86 9.60 -9.33
CA MET A 233 0.68 8.26 -8.79
C MET A 233 1.72 7.87 -7.75
N GLY A 234 2.88 8.52 -7.81
CA GLY A 234 4.00 8.29 -6.91
C GLY A 234 5.10 9.30 -7.18
N ALA A 235 5.93 9.50 -6.18
CA ALA A 235 7.21 10.18 -6.27
C ALA A 235 8.23 9.33 -5.50
N GLN A 236 9.44 9.21 -6.04
CA GLN A 236 10.53 8.48 -5.41
C GLN A 236 11.79 9.34 -5.46
N ARG A 237 12.60 9.27 -4.39
CA ARG A 237 13.90 9.94 -4.37
C ARG A 237 14.99 8.99 -4.84
N TYR A 238 15.70 9.41 -5.89
CA TYR A 238 16.92 8.74 -6.32
C TYR A 238 18.18 9.48 -5.84
N PRO A 239 19.29 8.75 -5.57
CA PRO A 239 20.61 9.34 -5.47
C PRO A 239 20.95 10.20 -6.69
N VAL A 240 21.75 11.25 -6.51
CA VAL A 240 22.13 12.17 -7.60
C VAL A 240 22.87 11.44 -8.73
N ASP A 241 23.61 10.39 -8.39
CA ASP A 241 24.37 9.53 -9.30
C ASP A 241 23.56 8.34 -9.85
N TYR A 242 22.26 8.25 -9.57
CA TYR A 242 21.42 7.15 -10.03
C TYR A 242 21.25 7.12 -11.56
N LEU A 243 21.00 8.29 -12.15
CA LEU A 243 20.98 8.43 -13.60
C LEU A 243 22.41 8.78 -14.02
N GLU A 244 23.09 7.87 -14.73
CA GLU A 244 24.38 8.20 -15.35
C GLU A 244 24.17 9.45 -16.24
N PRO A 245 24.74 10.62 -15.90
CA PRO A 245 24.41 11.88 -16.59
C PRO A 245 24.71 11.84 -18.08
N GLU A 246 25.64 10.98 -18.47
CA GLU A 246 26.09 10.75 -19.85
C GLU A 246 25.07 9.96 -20.69
N ALA A 247 24.13 9.24 -20.05
CA ALA A 247 23.06 8.50 -20.74
C ALA A 247 21.95 9.42 -21.28
N PHE A 248 21.89 10.67 -20.83
CA PHE A 248 20.90 11.66 -21.26
C PHE A 248 21.58 12.83 -21.97
N THR A 249 22.10 12.59 -23.17
CA THR A 249 22.41 13.70 -24.08
C THR A 249 21.10 14.28 -24.61
N CYS A 250 20.72 15.47 -24.16
CA CYS A 250 19.79 16.29 -24.95
C CYS A 250 20.49 16.63 -26.27
N GLY A 251 20.10 15.93 -27.34
CA GLY A 251 20.50 16.25 -28.71
C GLY A 251 19.77 17.47 -29.26
#